data_AF-A0A7V4SRL9-F1
#
_entry.id   AF-A0A7V4SRL9-F1
#
_cell.length_a   1.000
_cell.length_b   1.000
_cell.length_c   1.000
_cell.angle_alpha   90.00
_cell.angle_beta   90.00
_cell.angle_gamma   90.00
#
_symmetry.space_group_name_H-M   'P 1'
#
loop_
_entity.id
_entity.type
_entity.pdbx_description
1 polymer ?
#
loop_
_entity_poly.entity_id
_entity_poly.type
_entity_poly.pdbx_seq_one_letter_code
_entity_poly.pdbx_strand_id
1 'polypeptide(L)'
;MKKITLAAFLVALLATVACASDLNFGATARSMAMGGAGIALGDDSGTTAVLNPAAPACAGAKFRFIFPGLDFHTMGASFSDLLDSVNKIGGDEDDALSLINDFAKRKTGLTFNMVTGFAGPVGFTIEAQANGLITPSPEAAKWATAALMFRDSTDVNLTEVQTIIDNANFDAAISNALAGDTSAANAAFDAYLDDLNQSYVDASVVYGPSLLLGKGFSTTNGKMWLGTNIKILSTEGKRWQVKGTRVGSLTVSGSNVLADLDFEAEELPGEGRKTTMKADIGLIYKPNDSVWQYGLVVNNFVKPKLRGITNTQDDPMISVGVAAVLGRNFLFAADFVNITGANDQNAKLRLGGEFRLGRLFALRAGYSGKEWTYGAELLGLNIAWSGRSAQLLSNVLRF
;
A
#
# COMPACT_ATOMS: atom_id res chain seq x y z
N MET A 1 -39.94 9.04 9.99
CA MET A 1 -38.74 8.62 10.76
C MET A 1 -37.79 7.75 9.94
N LYS A 2 -38.13 6.52 9.49
CA LYS A 2 -37.18 5.61 8.78
C LYS A 2 -36.44 6.18 7.56
N LYS A 3 -37.05 7.08 6.78
CA LYS A 3 -36.41 7.72 5.61
C LYS A 3 -35.40 8.81 5.97
N ILE A 4 -35.59 9.49 7.10
CA ILE A 4 -34.73 10.58 7.56
C ILE A 4 -33.46 9.99 8.19
N THR A 5 -33.57 8.88 8.93
CA THR A 5 -32.41 8.15 9.47
C THR A 5 -31.53 7.56 8.39
N LEU A 6 -32.11 7.01 7.32
CA LEU A 6 -31.33 6.46 6.19
C LEU A 6 -30.55 7.55 5.44
N ALA A 7 -31.18 8.71 5.19
CA ALA A 7 -30.54 9.83 4.51
C ALA A 7 -29.40 10.45 5.34
N ALA A 8 -29.61 10.64 6.65
CA ALA A 8 -28.56 11.12 7.56
C ALA A 8 -27.38 10.14 7.63
N PHE A 9 -27.65 8.83 7.61
CA PHE A 9 -26.61 7.80 7.58
C PHE A 9 -25.85 7.78 6.26
N LEU A 10 -26.55 7.93 5.12
CA LEU A 10 -25.92 8.02 3.79
C LEU A 10 -25.04 9.26 3.64
N VAL A 11 -25.47 10.40 4.19
CA VAL A 11 -24.69 11.64 4.20
C VAL A 11 -23.45 11.48 5.09
N ALA A 12 -23.56 10.83 6.26
CA ALA A 12 -22.41 10.50 7.10
C ALA A 12 -21.44 9.53 6.40
N LEU A 13 -21.98 8.55 5.67
CA LEU A 13 -21.22 7.58 4.88
C LEU A 13 -20.44 8.29 3.74
N LEU A 14 -21.09 9.19 3.01
CA LEU A 14 -20.48 9.97 1.93
C LEU A 14 -19.45 10.98 2.44
N ALA A 15 -19.69 11.61 3.61
CA ALA A 15 -18.74 12.52 4.23
C ALA A 15 -17.43 11.81 4.64
N THR A 16 -17.47 10.51 4.96
CA THR A 16 -16.25 9.75 5.28
C THR A 16 -15.40 9.38 4.06
N VAL A 17 -15.95 9.40 2.84
CA VAL A 17 -15.18 9.11 1.61
C VAL A 17 -14.21 10.26 1.29
N ALA A 18 -14.58 11.51 1.59
CA ALA A 18 -13.76 12.69 1.32
C ALA A 18 -12.48 12.79 2.18
N CYS A 19 -12.36 11.99 3.24
CA CYS A 19 -11.18 11.94 4.12
C CYS A 19 -10.54 10.55 4.15
N ALA A 20 -10.86 9.69 3.18
CA ALA A 20 -10.33 8.34 3.12
C ALA A 20 -8.88 8.34 2.62
N SER A 21 -8.01 7.59 3.30
CA SER A 21 -6.63 7.34 2.84
C SER A 21 -6.57 6.17 1.86
N ASP A 22 -7.53 5.25 1.97
CA ASP A 22 -7.66 4.09 1.08
C ASP A 22 -9.07 4.00 0.51
N LEU A 23 -9.14 3.59 -0.74
CA LEU A 23 -10.39 3.42 -1.47
C LEU A 23 -10.35 2.12 -2.28
N ASN A 24 -11.46 1.39 -2.25
CA ASN A 24 -11.54 0.08 -2.87
C ASN A 24 -12.91 -0.16 -3.50
N PHE A 25 -12.89 -0.73 -4.70
CA PHE A 25 -14.07 -1.06 -5.48
C PHE A 25 -14.04 -2.53 -5.91
N GLY A 26 -15.21 -3.17 -5.95
CA GLY A 26 -15.36 -4.50 -6.53
C GLY A 26 -15.06 -5.64 -5.56
N ALA A 27 -14.39 -6.70 -6.04
CA ALA A 27 -14.29 -7.96 -5.29
C ALA A 27 -13.53 -7.86 -3.96
N THR A 28 -12.58 -6.95 -3.85
CA THR A 28 -11.72 -6.75 -2.67
C THR A 28 -12.34 -5.81 -1.64
N ALA A 29 -13.24 -4.91 -2.07
CA ALA A 29 -13.90 -3.93 -1.21
C ALA A 29 -14.66 -4.57 -0.03
N ARG A 30 -15.33 -5.70 -0.25
CA ARG A 30 -16.01 -6.43 0.84
C ARG A 30 -15.05 -6.79 1.98
N SER A 31 -13.90 -7.36 1.64
CA SER A 31 -12.88 -7.74 2.61
C SER A 31 -12.33 -6.51 3.33
N MET A 32 -11.96 -5.47 2.58
CA MET A 32 -11.45 -4.24 3.15
C MET A 32 -12.42 -3.59 4.14
N ALA A 33 -13.71 -3.49 3.80
CA ALA A 33 -14.75 -2.93 4.67
C ALA A 33 -14.98 -3.70 5.97
N MET A 34 -14.52 -4.96 6.03
CA MET A 34 -14.53 -5.80 7.22
C MET A 34 -13.16 -5.83 7.92
N GLY A 35 -12.37 -4.77 7.77
CA GLY A 35 -11.01 -4.66 8.34
C GLY A 35 -10.00 -5.61 7.69
N GLY A 36 -10.29 -6.14 6.50
CA GLY A 36 -9.53 -7.24 5.90
C GLY A 36 -9.70 -8.57 6.62
N ALA A 37 -10.73 -8.70 7.47
CA ALA A 37 -11.13 -9.94 8.11
C ALA A 37 -12.02 -10.76 7.16
N GLY A 38 -12.02 -12.08 7.34
CA GLY A 38 -12.81 -13.01 6.56
C GLY A 38 -12.06 -14.24 6.07
N ILE A 39 -10.88 -14.57 6.63
CA ILE A 39 -10.11 -15.76 6.24
C ILE A 39 -10.96 -17.04 6.33
N ALA A 40 -11.88 -17.11 7.29
CA ALA A 40 -12.77 -18.25 7.48
C ALA A 40 -14.07 -18.21 6.66
N LEU A 41 -14.31 -17.14 5.87
CA LEU A 41 -15.57 -16.98 5.14
C LEU A 41 -15.59 -17.82 3.86
N GLY A 42 -16.56 -18.72 3.75
CA GLY A 42 -16.78 -19.51 2.54
C GLY A 42 -18.00 -19.12 1.72
N ASP A 43 -18.64 -17.98 2.01
CA ASP A 43 -19.95 -17.64 1.45
C ASP A 43 -19.91 -16.97 0.06
N ASP A 44 -18.76 -16.38 -0.29
CA ASP A 44 -18.54 -15.77 -1.60
C ASP A 44 -17.13 -16.07 -2.15
N SER A 45 -17.08 -16.88 -3.21
CA SER A 45 -15.86 -17.24 -3.89
C SER A 45 -15.20 -16.07 -4.62
N GLY A 46 -15.93 -14.99 -4.94
CA GLY A 46 -15.34 -13.85 -5.63
C GLY A 46 -14.49 -12.99 -4.71
N THR A 47 -15.00 -12.69 -3.52
CA THR A 47 -14.37 -11.75 -2.59
C THR A 47 -13.37 -12.42 -1.65
N THR A 48 -13.65 -13.66 -1.25
CA THR A 48 -12.85 -14.32 -0.20
C THR A 48 -11.70 -15.17 -0.74
N ALA A 49 -11.71 -15.50 -2.03
CA ALA A 49 -10.61 -16.23 -2.67
C ALA A 49 -9.26 -15.51 -2.57
N VAL A 50 -9.30 -14.17 -2.49
CA VAL A 50 -8.11 -13.32 -2.30
C VAL A 50 -7.52 -13.48 -0.90
N LEU A 51 -8.36 -13.78 0.10
CA LEU A 51 -7.93 -13.96 1.49
C LEU A 51 -7.54 -15.40 1.81
N ASN A 52 -8.30 -16.37 1.30
CA ASN A 52 -8.10 -17.78 1.56
C ASN A 52 -8.36 -18.61 0.30
N PRO A 53 -7.37 -19.34 -0.24
CA PRO A 53 -7.54 -20.10 -1.47
C PRO A 53 -8.48 -21.30 -1.34
N ALA A 54 -8.90 -21.69 -0.13
CA ALA A 54 -9.94 -22.70 0.08
C ALA A 54 -11.37 -22.14 -0.09
N ALA A 55 -11.56 -20.82 -0.06
CA ALA A 55 -12.88 -20.19 -0.13
C ALA A 55 -13.67 -20.52 -1.42
N PRO A 56 -13.06 -20.58 -2.62
CA PRO A 56 -13.74 -21.02 -3.84
C PRO A 56 -14.40 -22.40 -3.71
N ALA A 57 -13.68 -23.37 -3.15
CA ALA A 57 -14.22 -24.71 -2.92
C ALA A 57 -15.33 -24.71 -1.86
N CYS A 58 -15.23 -23.83 -0.86
CA CYS A 58 -16.24 -23.67 0.18
C CYS A 58 -17.56 -23.07 -0.33
N ALA A 59 -17.49 -22.12 -1.27
CA ALA A 59 -18.66 -21.50 -1.87
C ALA A 59 -19.47 -22.46 -2.79
N GLY A 60 -18.88 -23.62 -3.12
CA GLY A 60 -19.51 -24.71 -3.89
C GLY A 60 -19.16 -24.71 -5.38
N ALA A 61 -19.73 -25.67 -6.11
CA ALA A 61 -19.39 -25.97 -7.52
C ALA A 61 -19.79 -24.88 -8.55
N LYS A 62 -20.19 -23.68 -8.11
CA LYS A 62 -20.62 -22.62 -9.01
C LYS A 62 -19.40 -21.81 -9.43
N PHE A 63 -19.05 -21.89 -10.72
CA PHE A 63 -18.16 -20.92 -11.33
C PHE A 63 -18.77 -19.52 -11.17
N ARG A 64 -18.01 -18.61 -10.56
CA ARG A 64 -18.37 -17.20 -10.44
C ARG A 64 -17.30 -16.36 -11.07
N PHE A 65 -17.73 -15.36 -11.84
CA PHE A 65 -16.86 -14.29 -12.27
C PHE A 65 -16.49 -13.44 -11.05
N ILE A 66 -15.19 -13.21 -10.86
CA ILE A 66 -14.67 -12.25 -9.91
C ILE A 66 -14.68 -10.90 -10.62
N PHE A 67 -15.63 -10.04 -10.24
CA PHE A 67 -15.65 -8.68 -10.77
C PHE A 67 -14.32 -7.99 -10.42
N PRO A 68 -13.71 -7.21 -11.33
CA PRO A 68 -12.45 -6.53 -11.05
C PRO A 68 -12.49 -5.82 -9.70
N GLY A 69 -11.65 -6.30 -8.77
CA GLY A 69 -11.31 -5.57 -7.57
C GLY A 69 -10.28 -4.52 -7.94
N LEU A 70 -10.46 -3.27 -7.54
CA LEU A 70 -9.48 -2.20 -7.68
C LEU A 70 -9.17 -1.67 -6.29
N ASP A 71 -7.95 -1.95 -5.83
CA ASP A 71 -7.45 -1.46 -4.55
C ASP A 71 -6.50 -0.30 -4.81
N PHE A 72 -6.77 0.83 -4.18
CA PHE A 72 -5.86 1.96 -4.13
C PHE A 72 -5.45 2.18 -2.68
N HIS A 73 -4.18 1.93 -2.39
CA HIS A 73 -3.58 2.22 -1.10
C HIS A 73 -2.48 3.26 -1.29
N THR A 74 -2.57 4.33 -0.51
CA THR A 74 -1.53 5.37 -0.45
C THR A 74 -0.99 5.49 0.96
N MET A 75 0.33 5.37 1.09
CA MET A 75 1.04 5.65 2.34
C MET A 75 1.90 6.88 2.11
N GLY A 76 1.83 7.88 3.00
CA GLY A 76 2.60 9.13 2.86
C GLY A 76 1.79 10.23 2.19
N ALA A 77 1.98 10.42 0.89
CA ALA A 77 1.24 11.38 0.08
C ALA A 77 -0.19 10.91 -0.23
N SER A 78 -1.11 11.83 -0.49
CA SER A 78 -2.49 11.47 -0.85
C SER A 78 -2.58 10.97 -2.28
N PHE A 79 -3.67 10.25 -2.61
CA PHE A 79 -3.94 9.82 -3.99
C PHE A 79 -4.10 10.99 -4.97
N SER A 80 -4.58 12.16 -4.49
CA SER A 80 -4.65 13.38 -5.30
C SER A 80 -3.26 13.87 -5.67
N ASP A 81 -2.36 13.97 -4.68
CA ASP A 81 -0.98 14.39 -4.90
C ASP A 81 -0.32 13.47 -5.91
N LEU A 82 -0.56 12.17 -5.80
CA LEU A 82 0.04 11.17 -6.68
C LEU A 82 -0.52 11.22 -8.11
N LEU A 83 -1.83 11.37 -8.30
CA LEU A 83 -2.42 11.55 -9.63
C LEU A 83 -1.91 12.82 -10.30
N ASP A 84 -1.82 13.91 -9.54
CA ASP A 84 -1.27 15.17 -10.01
C ASP A 84 0.20 15.01 -10.40
N SER A 85 0.99 14.24 -9.64
CA SER A 85 2.39 13.99 -10.01
C SER A 85 2.55 13.01 -11.17
N VAL A 86 1.75 11.95 -11.28
CA VAL A 86 1.83 10.99 -12.41
C VAL A 86 1.44 11.66 -13.73
N ASN A 87 0.47 12.58 -13.72
CA ASN A 87 0.12 13.36 -14.90
C ASN A 87 1.24 14.33 -15.33
N LYS A 88 2.14 14.69 -14.41
CA LYS A 88 3.31 15.53 -14.66
C LYS A 88 4.53 14.74 -15.18
N ILE A 89 4.68 13.47 -14.82
CA ILE A 89 5.80 12.60 -15.30
C ILE A 89 5.86 12.47 -16.84
N GLY A 90 4.80 12.84 -17.57
CA GLY A 90 4.78 12.80 -19.04
C GLY A 90 5.21 14.09 -19.77
N GLY A 91 5.59 15.16 -19.06
CA GLY A 91 5.70 16.52 -19.60
C GLY A 91 7.11 17.09 -19.77
N ASP A 92 7.88 17.21 -18.69
CA ASP A 92 9.18 17.91 -18.66
C ASP A 92 10.14 17.38 -17.55
N GLU A 93 11.44 17.68 -17.64
CA GLU A 93 12.45 17.30 -16.61
C GLU A 93 12.18 17.95 -15.24
N ASP A 94 11.59 19.15 -15.21
CA ASP A 94 11.17 19.86 -13.99
C ASP A 94 10.11 19.09 -13.18
N ASP A 95 9.33 18.24 -13.84
CA ASP A 95 8.28 17.44 -13.21
C ASP A 95 8.83 16.28 -12.38
N ALA A 96 9.99 15.72 -12.77
CA ALA A 96 10.69 14.69 -12.00
C ALA A 96 11.23 15.25 -10.68
N LEU A 97 11.70 16.50 -10.67
CA LEU A 97 12.17 17.16 -9.46
C LEU A 97 11.04 17.46 -8.48
N SER A 98 9.87 17.90 -8.99
CA SER A 98 8.67 18.06 -8.17
C SER A 98 8.22 16.73 -7.56
N LEU A 99 8.26 15.65 -8.36
CA LEU A 99 7.95 14.28 -7.92
C LEU A 99 8.86 13.85 -6.77
N ILE A 100 10.18 14.05 -6.94
CA ILE A 100 11.19 13.73 -5.93
C ILE A 100 10.94 14.57 -4.67
N ASN A 101 10.71 15.88 -4.77
CA ASN A 101 10.49 16.73 -3.60
C ASN A 101 9.22 16.35 -2.82
N ASP A 102 8.14 15.99 -3.50
CA ASP A 102 6.91 15.57 -2.83
C ASP A 102 7.04 14.20 -2.17
N PHE A 103 7.81 13.28 -2.76
CA PHE A 103 7.96 11.92 -2.27
C PHE A 103 9.23 11.65 -1.46
N ALA A 104 10.21 12.55 -1.45
CA ALA A 104 11.44 12.39 -0.69
C ALA A 104 11.29 12.77 0.78
N LYS A 105 10.24 13.51 1.17
CA LYS A 105 9.98 13.83 2.58
C LYS A 105 9.66 12.61 3.43
N ARG A 106 8.98 11.63 2.82
CA ARG A 106 8.37 10.50 3.51
C ARG A 106 8.33 9.33 2.57
N LYS A 107 8.62 8.14 3.11
CA LYS A 107 8.38 6.87 2.42
C LYS A 107 6.96 6.87 1.86
N THR A 108 6.85 6.94 0.54
CA THR A 108 5.56 6.99 -0.15
C THR A 108 5.33 5.68 -0.87
N GLY A 109 4.20 5.03 -0.56
CA GLY A 109 3.81 3.77 -1.17
C GLY A 109 2.50 3.94 -1.91
N LEU A 110 2.49 3.57 -3.18
CA LEU A 110 1.31 3.35 -3.98
C LEU A 110 1.21 1.85 -4.25
N THR A 111 0.13 1.26 -3.79
CA THR A 111 -0.24 -0.09 -4.23
C THR A 111 -1.53 0.01 -5.01
N PHE A 112 -1.47 -0.37 -6.28
CA PHE A 112 -2.61 -0.67 -7.11
C PHE A 112 -2.73 -2.18 -7.24
N ASN A 113 -3.81 -2.77 -6.73
CA ASN A 113 -4.11 -4.17 -6.99
C ASN A 113 -5.34 -4.27 -7.88
N MET A 114 -5.22 -5.07 -8.93
CA MET A 114 -6.33 -5.53 -9.73
C MET A 114 -6.42 -7.05 -9.64
N VAL A 115 -7.59 -7.55 -9.27
CA VAL A 115 -7.88 -8.99 -9.33
C VAL A 115 -9.17 -9.23 -10.09
N THR A 116 -9.11 -10.11 -11.08
CA THR A 116 -10.27 -10.54 -11.87
C THR A 116 -10.12 -12.00 -12.27
N GLY A 117 -11.20 -12.66 -12.64
CA GLY A 117 -11.14 -14.02 -13.17
C GLY A 117 -12.38 -14.83 -12.83
N PHE A 118 -12.18 -16.13 -12.63
CA PHE A 118 -13.24 -17.07 -12.32
C PHE A 118 -12.85 -17.92 -11.12
N ALA A 119 -13.75 -18.06 -10.16
CA ALA A 119 -13.56 -18.91 -8.99
C ALA A 119 -14.65 -19.99 -8.91
N GLY A 120 -14.23 -21.21 -8.58
CA GLY A 120 -15.03 -22.41 -8.34
C GLY A 120 -14.15 -23.47 -7.67
N PRO A 121 -14.49 -24.77 -7.75
CA PRO A 121 -13.58 -25.83 -7.29
C PRO A 121 -12.21 -25.77 -7.99
N VAL A 122 -12.21 -25.34 -9.26
CA VAL A 122 -11.02 -24.87 -9.97
C VAL A 122 -11.30 -23.42 -10.36
N GLY A 123 -10.32 -22.55 -10.19
CA GLY A 123 -10.40 -21.14 -10.52
C GLY A 123 -9.14 -20.66 -11.22
N PHE A 124 -9.32 -19.66 -12.07
CA PHE A 124 -8.23 -18.95 -12.73
C PHE A 124 -8.41 -17.48 -12.46
N THR A 125 -7.39 -16.84 -11.92
CA THR A 125 -7.40 -15.42 -11.61
C THR A 125 -6.21 -14.74 -12.27
N ILE A 126 -6.42 -13.51 -12.72
CA ILE A 126 -5.35 -12.63 -13.15
C ILE A 126 -5.22 -11.59 -12.05
N GLU A 127 -4.00 -11.47 -11.52
CA GLU A 127 -3.65 -10.49 -10.51
C GLU A 127 -2.57 -9.57 -11.07
N ALA A 128 -2.86 -8.28 -11.08
CA ALA A 128 -1.87 -7.26 -11.40
C ALA A 128 -1.67 -6.41 -10.15
N GLN A 129 -0.44 -6.32 -9.68
CA GLN A 129 -0.07 -5.48 -8.55
C GLN A 129 1.00 -4.47 -8.99
N ALA A 130 0.66 -3.19 -9.07
CA ALA A 130 1.66 -2.15 -9.23
C ALA A 130 2.02 -1.59 -7.85
N ASN A 131 3.31 -1.61 -7.50
CA ASN A 131 3.81 -1.13 -6.21
C ASN A 131 4.84 -0.01 -6.43
N GLY A 132 4.36 1.23 -6.56
CA GLY A 132 5.25 2.39 -6.52
C GLY A 132 5.72 2.62 -5.08
N LEU A 133 6.93 2.22 -4.72
CA LEU A 133 7.48 2.49 -3.39
C LEU A 133 8.65 3.45 -3.48
N ILE A 134 8.41 4.72 -3.21
CA ILE A 134 9.45 5.73 -3.10
C ILE A 134 9.98 5.70 -1.68
N THR A 135 11.20 5.19 -1.50
CA THR A 135 11.90 5.17 -0.21
C THR A 135 13.11 6.10 -0.30
N PRO A 136 12.98 7.37 0.11
CA PRO A 136 14.11 8.28 0.14
C PRO A 136 15.14 7.85 1.19
N SER A 137 16.42 8.09 0.90
CA SER A 137 17.47 8.02 1.92
C SER A 137 17.22 9.08 3.00
N PRO A 138 17.72 8.89 4.24
CA PRO A 138 17.67 9.93 5.27
C PRO A 138 18.21 11.28 4.78
N GLU A 139 19.26 11.25 3.97
CA GLU A 139 19.93 12.40 3.38
C GLU A 139 19.03 13.08 2.33
N ALA A 140 18.42 12.32 1.42
CA ALA A 140 17.45 12.85 0.46
C ALA A 140 16.20 13.42 1.14
N ALA A 141 15.77 12.87 2.28
CA ALA A 141 14.63 13.37 3.03
C ALA A 141 14.90 14.69 3.77
N LYS A 142 16.09 14.80 4.39
CA LYS A 142 16.58 16.07 4.96
C LYS A 142 16.69 17.12 3.86
N TRP A 143 17.25 16.73 2.71
CA TRP A 143 17.43 17.62 1.58
C TRP A 143 16.10 18.05 0.97
N ALA A 144 15.15 17.15 0.70
CA ALA A 144 13.83 17.52 0.15
C ALA A 144 13.02 18.44 1.07
N THR A 145 13.27 18.38 2.39
CA THR A 145 12.71 19.31 3.36
C THR A 145 13.34 20.70 3.21
N ALA A 146 14.66 20.78 2.97
CA ALA A 146 15.35 22.01 2.64
C ALA A 146 15.01 22.53 1.23
N ALA A 147 14.79 21.64 0.26
CA ALA A 147 14.50 21.92 -1.15
C ALA A 147 13.22 22.72 -1.39
N LEU A 148 12.25 22.63 -0.50
CA LEU A 148 11.05 23.46 -0.57
C LEU A 148 11.29 24.91 -0.20
N MET A 149 12.39 25.19 0.50
CA MET A 149 12.87 26.55 0.70
C MET A 149 13.59 27.06 -0.57
N PHE A 150 13.88 26.20 -1.55
CA PHE A 150 14.61 26.49 -2.78
C PHE A 150 13.75 26.52 -4.05
N ARG A 151 12.45 26.19 -3.97
CA ARG A 151 11.62 26.12 -5.18
C ARG A 151 11.49 27.51 -5.80
N ASP A 152 12.04 27.65 -7.00
CA ASP A 152 12.06 28.86 -7.85
C ASP A 152 13.12 29.95 -7.51
N SER A 153 14.24 29.62 -6.85
CA SER A 153 15.30 30.62 -6.56
C SER A 153 16.68 30.29 -7.17
N THR A 154 17.19 31.18 -8.03
CA THR A 154 18.64 31.45 -8.12
C THR A 154 19.11 32.02 -6.77
N ASP A 155 20.34 31.77 -6.35
CA ASP A 155 20.90 32.20 -5.05
C ASP A 155 20.34 31.52 -3.79
N VAL A 156 20.46 30.20 -3.70
CA VAL A 156 20.05 29.44 -2.51
C VAL A 156 20.89 29.80 -1.28
N ASN A 157 20.28 30.34 -0.22
CA ASN A 157 20.98 30.65 1.03
C ASN A 157 21.29 29.39 1.85
N LEU A 158 22.50 28.86 1.70
CA LEU A 158 22.99 27.67 2.40
C LEU A 158 23.02 27.84 3.93
N THR A 159 23.22 29.07 4.41
CA THR A 159 23.30 29.38 5.84
C THR A 159 21.94 29.18 6.53
N GLU A 160 20.83 29.45 5.84
CA GLU A 160 19.48 29.27 6.41
C GLU A 160 19.12 27.78 6.58
N VAL A 161 19.59 26.94 5.67
CA VAL A 161 19.27 25.51 5.67
C VAL A 161 20.29 24.65 6.40
N GLN A 162 21.40 25.23 6.87
CA GLN A 162 22.42 24.55 7.66
C GLN A 162 21.85 23.84 8.89
N THR A 163 20.83 24.43 9.53
CA THR A 163 20.17 23.83 10.70
C THR A 163 19.33 22.59 10.38
N ILE A 164 19.03 22.36 9.10
CA ILE A 164 18.23 21.24 8.59
C ILE A 164 19.17 20.17 8.00
N ILE A 165 20.21 20.60 7.27
CA ILE A 165 21.19 19.74 6.61
C ILE A 165 22.38 19.51 7.56
N ASP A 166 22.22 18.56 8.48
CA ASP A 166 23.30 18.05 9.34
C ASP A 166 24.24 17.14 8.53
N ASN A 167 25.22 17.75 7.86
CA ASN A 167 26.26 17.07 7.07
C ASN A 167 27.59 17.85 7.15
N ALA A 168 28.67 17.13 7.48
CA ALA A 168 29.99 17.75 7.71
C ALA A 168 30.58 18.45 6.47
N ASN A 169 30.35 17.91 5.27
CA ASN A 169 30.80 18.52 4.01
C ASN A 169 30.02 19.80 3.72
N PHE A 170 28.72 19.83 4.02
CA PHE A 170 27.88 21.02 3.90
C PHE A 170 28.30 22.12 4.88
N ASP A 171 28.54 21.77 6.14
CA ASP A 171 29.03 22.71 7.16
C ASP A 171 30.41 23.28 6.82
N ALA A 172 31.32 22.43 6.33
CA ALA A 172 32.65 22.83 5.89
C ALA A 172 32.58 23.79 4.70
N ALA A 173 31.66 23.56 3.75
CA ALA A 173 31.45 24.45 2.62
C ALA A 173 31.07 25.87 3.07
N ILE A 174 30.12 26.00 3.99
CA ILE A 174 29.68 27.28 4.54
C ILE A 174 30.82 27.97 5.29
N SER A 175 31.50 27.24 6.19
CA SER A 175 32.59 27.81 7.00
C SER A 175 33.75 28.30 6.13
N ASN A 176 34.15 27.53 5.12
CA ASN A 176 35.24 27.91 4.22
C ASN A 176 34.84 29.11 3.33
N ALA A 177 33.58 29.16 2.86
CA ALA A 177 33.09 30.29 2.07
C ALA A 177 33.13 31.59 2.88
N LEU A 178 32.61 31.58 4.11
CA LEU A 178 32.64 32.74 5.01
C LEU A 178 34.06 33.16 5.41
N ALA A 179 35.02 32.23 5.41
CA ALA A 179 36.44 32.52 5.61
C ALA A 179 37.14 33.08 4.36
N GLY A 180 36.47 33.12 3.21
CA GLY A 180 37.02 33.57 1.93
C GLY A 180 37.85 32.51 1.18
N ASP A 181 37.90 31.27 1.67
CA ASP A 181 38.54 30.15 0.96
C ASP A 181 37.56 29.50 -0.02
N THR A 182 37.39 30.16 -1.17
CA THR A 182 36.46 29.72 -2.21
C THR A 182 36.80 28.34 -2.77
N SER A 183 38.09 27.96 -2.78
CA SER A 183 38.52 26.66 -3.31
C SER A 183 38.12 25.52 -2.37
N ALA A 184 38.38 25.67 -1.07
CA ALA A 184 38.00 24.66 -0.07
C ALA A 184 36.48 24.60 0.11
N ALA A 185 35.79 25.74 -0.01
CA ALA A 185 34.33 25.81 0.03
C ALA A 185 33.68 25.03 -1.12
N ASN A 186 34.13 25.28 -2.35
CA ASN A 186 33.61 24.58 -3.53
C ASN A 186 33.90 23.07 -3.45
N ALA A 187 35.10 22.67 -3.04
CA ALA A 187 35.44 21.25 -2.91
C ALA A 187 34.59 20.52 -1.86
N ALA A 188 34.33 21.16 -0.71
CA ALA A 188 33.48 20.59 0.33
C ALA A 188 32.01 20.49 -0.13
N PHE A 189 31.52 21.49 -0.87
CA PHE A 189 30.16 21.47 -1.39
C PHE A 189 29.97 20.44 -2.50
N ASP A 190 30.95 20.29 -3.39
CA ASP A 190 30.92 19.26 -4.43
C ASP A 190 30.96 17.86 -3.78
N ALA A 191 31.72 17.66 -2.71
CA ALA A 191 31.69 16.41 -1.92
C ALA A 191 30.33 16.15 -1.25
N TYR A 192 29.65 17.19 -0.78
CA TYR A 192 28.28 17.08 -0.29
C TYR A 192 27.30 16.68 -1.41
N LEU A 193 27.43 17.26 -2.60
CA LEU A 193 26.62 16.88 -3.76
C LEU A 193 26.91 15.43 -4.18
N ASP A 194 28.16 14.97 -4.12
CA ASP A 194 28.50 13.56 -4.36
C ASP A 194 27.84 12.60 -3.36
N ASP A 195 27.73 12.99 -2.09
CA ASP A 195 26.98 12.23 -1.08
C ASP A 195 25.48 12.19 -1.42
N LEU A 196 24.90 13.33 -1.82
CA LEU A 196 23.49 13.43 -2.23
C LEU A 196 23.23 12.57 -3.47
N ASN A 197 24.14 12.61 -4.44
CA ASN A 197 24.07 11.87 -5.70
C ASN A 197 24.07 10.36 -5.48
N GLN A 198 24.52 9.85 -4.33
CA GLN A 198 24.41 8.43 -4.00
C GLN A 198 23.00 8.02 -3.54
N SER A 199 22.03 8.93 -3.54
CA SER A 199 20.64 8.65 -3.21
C SER A 199 19.84 8.18 -4.43
N TYR A 200 19.00 7.16 -4.23
CA TYR A 200 18.21 6.55 -5.30
C TYR A 200 16.72 6.55 -4.98
N VAL A 201 15.91 6.59 -6.02
CA VAL A 201 14.47 6.32 -5.98
C VAL A 201 14.21 5.04 -6.77
N ASP A 202 13.63 4.04 -6.12
CA ASP A 202 13.22 2.80 -6.77
C ASP A 202 11.70 2.82 -7.03
N ALA A 203 11.26 2.25 -8.16
CA ALA A 203 9.86 1.87 -8.38
C ALA A 203 9.80 0.46 -8.95
N SER A 204 8.76 -0.29 -8.58
CA SER A 204 8.62 -1.68 -9.02
C SER A 204 7.18 -2.03 -9.36
N VAL A 205 6.99 -2.89 -10.35
CA VAL A 205 5.67 -3.43 -10.70
C VAL A 205 5.75 -4.95 -10.64
N VAL A 206 4.77 -5.58 -9.99
CA VAL A 206 4.68 -7.03 -9.81
C VAL A 206 3.36 -7.53 -10.40
N TYR A 207 3.41 -8.19 -11.54
CA TYR A 207 2.19 -8.65 -12.22
C TYR A 207 2.28 -10.13 -12.55
N GLY A 208 1.16 -10.83 -12.55
CA GLY A 208 1.22 -12.26 -12.76
C GLY A 208 -0.13 -12.97 -12.79
N PRO A 209 -0.32 -13.97 -13.67
CA PRO A 209 -1.48 -14.84 -13.54
C PRO A 209 -1.36 -15.69 -12.27
N SER A 210 -2.52 -16.09 -11.75
CA SER A 210 -2.63 -16.99 -10.62
C SER A 210 -3.66 -18.09 -10.85
N LEU A 211 -3.36 -19.28 -10.34
CA LEU A 211 -4.19 -20.47 -10.45
C LEU A 211 -4.68 -20.88 -9.07
N LEU A 212 -6.00 -20.91 -8.90
CA LEU A 212 -6.66 -21.31 -7.67
C LEU A 212 -7.18 -22.74 -7.82
N LEU A 213 -6.72 -23.62 -6.95
CA LEU A 213 -7.19 -25.01 -6.91
C LEU A 213 -7.77 -25.26 -5.52
N GLY A 214 -8.98 -25.81 -5.45
CA GLY A 214 -9.60 -26.12 -4.17
C GLY A 214 -10.44 -27.38 -4.20
N LYS A 215 -10.53 -28.06 -3.05
CA LYS A 215 -11.36 -29.25 -2.89
C LYS A 215 -12.02 -29.28 -1.53
N GLY A 216 -13.31 -29.61 -1.53
CA GLY A 216 -14.07 -29.88 -0.33
C GLY A 216 -14.06 -31.37 0.02
N PHE A 217 -14.08 -31.65 1.31
CA PHE A 217 -14.10 -32.98 1.91
C PHE A 217 -15.19 -32.98 2.98
N SER A 218 -16.06 -33.99 2.93
CA SER A 218 -16.98 -34.26 4.04
C SER A 218 -16.23 -35.05 5.10
N THR A 219 -16.36 -34.64 6.35
CA THR A 219 -15.85 -35.34 7.53
C THR A 219 -17.03 -35.81 8.38
N THR A 220 -16.79 -36.67 9.36
CA THR A 220 -17.85 -37.12 10.29
C THR A 220 -18.49 -35.96 11.06
N ASN A 221 -17.71 -34.93 11.38
CA ASN A 221 -18.13 -33.83 12.27
C ASN A 221 -18.29 -32.48 11.56
N GLY A 222 -18.19 -32.44 10.24
CA GLY A 222 -18.21 -31.18 9.50
C GLY A 222 -17.76 -31.30 8.06
N LYS A 223 -17.53 -30.15 7.43
CA LYS A 223 -16.92 -30.04 6.10
C LYS A 223 -15.60 -29.30 6.20
N MET A 224 -14.63 -29.78 5.45
CA MET A 224 -13.31 -29.17 5.34
C MET A 224 -13.05 -28.83 3.88
N TRP A 225 -12.44 -27.69 3.63
CA TRP A 225 -12.00 -27.28 2.31
C TRP A 225 -10.52 -26.97 2.36
N LEU A 226 -9.79 -27.47 1.38
CA LEU A 226 -8.38 -27.17 1.18
C LEU A 226 -8.25 -26.44 -0.14
N GLY A 227 -7.35 -25.48 -0.20
CA GLY A 227 -7.02 -24.80 -1.45
C GLY A 227 -5.59 -24.33 -1.51
N THR A 228 -5.14 -24.09 -2.73
CA THR A 228 -3.84 -23.51 -3.03
C THR A 228 -4.00 -22.43 -4.10
N ASN A 229 -3.21 -21.37 -3.97
CA ASN A 229 -3.09 -20.33 -4.99
C ASN A 229 -1.65 -20.32 -5.50
N ILE A 230 -1.44 -20.67 -6.77
CA ILE A 230 -0.13 -20.65 -7.41
C ILE A 230 -0.05 -19.41 -8.28
N LYS A 231 0.88 -18.50 -7.97
CA LYS A 231 1.09 -17.26 -8.72
C LYS A 231 2.40 -17.33 -9.51
N ILE A 232 2.36 -16.97 -10.78
CA ILE A 232 3.57 -16.76 -11.59
C ILE A 232 3.75 -15.25 -11.68
N LEU A 233 4.72 -14.71 -10.95
CA LEU A 233 4.92 -13.27 -10.81
C LEU A 233 6.06 -12.83 -11.72
N SER A 234 5.81 -11.85 -12.58
CA SER A 234 6.83 -11.06 -13.25
C SER A 234 7.04 -9.76 -12.50
N THR A 235 8.30 -9.32 -12.43
CA THR A 235 8.67 -8.04 -11.84
C THR A 235 9.49 -7.21 -12.78
N GLU A 236 9.19 -5.93 -12.81
CA GLU A 236 9.91 -4.90 -13.55
C GLU A 236 10.21 -3.77 -12.59
N GLY A 237 11.48 -3.41 -12.46
CA GLY A 237 11.95 -2.36 -11.57
C GLY A 237 12.66 -1.27 -12.36
N LYS A 238 12.38 -0.02 -12.00
CA LYS A 238 13.10 1.15 -12.45
C LYS A 238 13.79 1.80 -11.26
N ARG A 239 14.98 2.35 -11.50
CA ARG A 239 15.76 3.09 -10.51
C ARG A 239 16.13 4.43 -11.11
N TRP A 240 15.91 5.49 -10.35
CA TRP A 240 16.39 6.83 -10.69
C TRP A 240 17.41 7.29 -9.67
N GLN A 241 18.44 7.97 -10.15
CA GLN A 241 19.43 8.67 -9.34
C GLN A 241 19.17 10.16 -9.48
N VAL A 242 19.07 10.86 -8.35
CA VAL A 242 18.93 12.33 -8.35
C VAL A 242 20.33 12.90 -8.32
N LYS A 243 20.70 13.66 -9.35
CA LYS A 243 22.00 14.30 -9.46
C LYS A 243 21.87 15.80 -9.24
N GLY A 244 22.38 16.30 -8.13
CA GLY A 244 22.60 17.72 -7.92
C GLY A 244 23.97 18.12 -8.45
N THR A 245 24.01 19.19 -9.23
CA THR A 245 25.23 19.82 -9.71
C THR A 245 25.22 21.30 -9.36
N ARG A 246 26.38 21.82 -8.98
CA ARG A 246 26.53 23.25 -8.71
C ARG A 246 26.80 23.98 -10.03
N VAL A 247 26.05 25.04 -10.28
CA VAL A 247 26.27 25.95 -11.40
C VAL A 247 27.08 27.15 -10.89
N GLY A 248 28.27 27.40 -11.43
CA GLY A 248 29.11 28.51 -10.99
C GLY A 248 29.84 28.27 -9.66
N SER A 249 30.23 29.34 -8.95
CA SER A 249 30.95 29.30 -7.66
C SER A 249 30.04 29.68 -6.49
N LEU A 250 30.31 29.18 -5.28
CA LEU A 250 29.62 29.70 -4.09
C LEU A 250 29.91 31.21 -3.95
N THR A 251 28.85 32.00 -3.75
CA THR A 251 28.97 33.45 -3.55
C THR A 251 28.68 33.80 -2.10
N VAL A 252 29.38 34.80 -1.56
CA VAL A 252 29.17 35.26 -0.18
C VAL A 252 28.56 36.65 -0.23
N SER A 253 27.41 36.82 0.39
CA SER A 253 26.72 38.10 0.54
C SER A 253 26.43 38.36 2.02
N GLY A 254 27.30 39.13 2.66
CA GLY A 254 27.24 39.35 4.10
C GLY A 254 27.58 38.07 4.88
N SER A 255 26.64 37.59 5.70
CA SER A 255 26.75 36.33 6.44
C SER A 255 26.15 35.13 5.70
N ASN A 256 25.66 35.34 4.47
CA ASN A 256 24.96 34.32 3.70
C ASN A 256 25.90 33.74 2.64
N VAL A 257 25.85 32.43 2.48
CA VAL A 257 26.53 31.71 1.40
C VAL A 257 25.46 31.26 0.41
N LEU A 258 25.58 31.69 -0.85
CA LEU A 258 24.62 31.42 -1.91
C LEU A 258 25.21 30.39 -2.88
N ALA A 259 24.35 29.50 -3.38
CA ALA A 259 24.69 28.54 -4.42
C ALA A 259 23.61 28.51 -5.50
N ASP A 260 24.04 28.42 -6.76
CA ASP A 260 23.17 28.00 -7.84
C ASP A 260 23.31 26.49 -8.03
N LEU A 261 22.18 25.81 -8.10
CA LEU A 261 22.07 24.37 -8.18
C LEU A 261 21.21 24.00 -9.39
N ASP A 262 21.67 23.00 -10.12
CA ASP A 262 20.93 22.35 -11.18
C ASP A 262 20.75 20.87 -10.83
N PHE A 263 19.58 20.33 -11.12
CA PHE A 263 19.21 18.99 -10.73
C PHE A 263 18.69 18.20 -11.92
N GLU A 264 19.25 17.00 -12.09
CA GLU A 264 18.82 16.07 -13.12
C GLU A 264 18.41 14.75 -12.46
N ALA A 265 17.37 14.12 -13.01
CA ALA A 265 16.98 12.76 -12.63
C ALA A 265 17.45 11.79 -13.72
N GLU A 266 18.45 10.96 -13.43
CA GLU A 266 18.95 9.96 -14.38
C GLU A 266 18.29 8.60 -14.11
N GLU A 267 17.61 8.03 -15.11
CA GLU A 267 17.16 6.64 -15.05
C GLU A 267 18.37 5.71 -15.19
N LEU A 268 18.69 5.00 -14.10
CA LEU A 268 19.73 3.99 -14.11
C LEU A 268 19.22 2.70 -14.75
N PRO A 269 20.11 1.85 -15.31
CA PRO A 269 19.73 0.55 -15.82
C PRO A 269 18.98 -0.24 -14.75
N GLY A 270 17.67 -0.40 -14.95
CA GLY A 270 16.81 -1.11 -14.00
C GLY A 270 17.22 -2.58 -13.89
N GLU A 271 16.82 -3.22 -12.79
CA GLU A 271 16.88 -4.68 -12.74
C GLU A 271 15.89 -5.22 -13.77
N GLY A 272 16.41 -5.72 -14.89
CA GLY A 272 15.60 -6.23 -16.01
C GLY A 272 14.55 -7.25 -15.56
N ARG A 273 13.54 -7.46 -16.39
CA ARG A 273 12.37 -8.30 -16.06
C ARG A 273 12.77 -9.65 -15.45
N LYS A 274 12.26 -9.95 -14.27
CA LYS A 274 12.41 -11.25 -13.60
C LYS A 274 11.07 -11.94 -13.47
N THR A 275 11.09 -13.28 -13.47
CA THR A 275 9.89 -14.09 -13.22
C THR A 275 10.17 -15.05 -12.08
N THR A 276 9.20 -15.20 -11.18
CA THR A 276 9.25 -16.12 -10.06
C THR A 276 7.89 -16.78 -9.83
N MET A 277 7.85 -17.72 -8.90
CA MET A 277 6.63 -18.41 -8.51
C MET A 277 6.39 -18.24 -7.01
N LYS A 278 5.14 -18.00 -6.64
CA LYS A 278 4.66 -17.96 -5.27
C LYS A 278 3.54 -18.99 -5.12
N ALA A 279 3.44 -19.63 -3.96
CA ALA A 279 2.29 -20.46 -3.64
C ALA A 279 1.76 -20.15 -2.24
N ASP A 280 0.45 -20.06 -2.12
CA ASP A 280 -0.27 -19.94 -0.86
C ASP A 280 -1.09 -21.22 -0.62
N ILE A 281 -1.33 -21.57 0.65
CA ILE A 281 -2.19 -22.69 1.05
C ILE A 281 -3.25 -22.18 2.02
N GLY A 282 -4.46 -22.72 1.88
CA GLY A 282 -5.61 -22.35 2.69
C GLY A 282 -6.42 -23.56 3.13
N LEU A 283 -7.03 -23.43 4.29
CA LEU A 283 -7.95 -24.38 4.88
C LEU A 283 -9.16 -23.63 5.43
N ILE A 284 -10.35 -24.18 5.23
CA ILE A 284 -11.57 -23.77 5.93
C ILE A 284 -12.22 -25.01 6.53
N TYR A 285 -12.68 -24.93 7.77
CA TYR A 285 -13.43 -25.97 8.45
C TYR A 285 -14.74 -25.42 9.01
N LYS A 286 -15.84 -26.13 8.72
CA LYS A 286 -17.18 -25.82 9.24
C LYS A 286 -17.76 -27.06 9.90
N PRO A 287 -17.94 -27.07 11.23
CA PRO A 287 -18.64 -28.15 11.91
C PRO A 287 -20.08 -28.28 11.41
N ASN A 288 -20.63 -29.50 11.48
CA ASN A 288 -22.04 -29.74 11.17
C ASN A 288 -22.94 -28.87 12.06
N ASP A 289 -24.00 -28.31 11.47
CA ASP A 289 -25.01 -27.47 12.15
C ASP A 289 -24.47 -26.26 12.91
N SER A 290 -23.20 -25.89 12.68
CA SER A 290 -22.59 -24.73 13.30
C SER A 290 -22.73 -23.48 12.43
N VAL A 291 -23.00 -22.36 13.09
CA VAL A 291 -22.88 -21.02 12.49
C VAL A 291 -21.43 -20.59 12.33
N TRP A 292 -20.52 -21.23 13.06
CA TRP A 292 -19.09 -20.92 13.11
C TRP A 292 -18.30 -21.66 12.02
N GLN A 293 -17.30 -20.96 11.49
CA GLN A 293 -16.33 -21.43 10.52
C GLN A 293 -14.95 -21.02 10.99
N TYR A 294 -13.96 -21.86 10.72
CA TYR A 294 -12.56 -21.64 11.08
C TYR A 294 -11.73 -21.66 9.81
N GLY A 295 -10.76 -20.75 9.72
CA GLY A 295 -9.89 -20.60 8.57
C GLY A 295 -8.43 -20.58 8.98
N LEU A 296 -7.58 -21.13 8.13
CA LEU A 296 -6.13 -21.05 8.25
C LEU A 296 -5.55 -20.78 6.87
N VAL A 297 -4.58 -19.88 6.80
CA VAL A 297 -3.86 -19.55 5.56
C VAL A 297 -2.38 -19.48 5.85
N VAL A 298 -1.60 -20.09 4.97
CA VAL A 298 -0.15 -19.96 4.90
C VAL A 298 0.18 -19.24 3.61
N ASN A 299 0.48 -17.95 3.70
CA ASN A 299 0.97 -17.19 2.56
C ASN A 299 2.46 -17.43 2.37
N ASN A 300 2.93 -17.36 1.12
CA ASN A 300 4.32 -17.64 0.74
C ASN A 300 4.79 -19.02 1.20
N PHE A 301 3.91 -20.03 1.12
CA PHE A 301 4.29 -21.42 1.33
C PHE A 301 5.43 -21.83 0.38
N VAL A 302 5.33 -21.41 -0.89
CA VAL A 302 6.51 -21.30 -1.77
C VAL A 302 6.88 -19.82 -1.82
N LYS A 303 8.07 -19.49 -1.32
CA LYS A 303 8.58 -18.11 -1.30
C LYS A 303 8.91 -17.65 -2.72
N PRO A 304 8.39 -16.50 -3.17
CA PRO A 304 8.88 -15.89 -4.39
C PRO A 304 10.33 -15.41 -4.18
N LYS A 305 11.12 -15.40 -5.25
CA LYS A 305 12.48 -14.85 -5.27
C LYS A 305 12.46 -13.57 -6.09
N LEU A 306 11.95 -12.50 -5.50
CA LEU A 306 11.93 -11.18 -6.10
C LEU A 306 13.20 -10.42 -5.72
N ARG A 307 14.29 -10.65 -6.46
CA ARG A 307 15.52 -9.87 -6.28
C ARG A 307 15.35 -8.49 -6.91
N GLY A 308 15.70 -7.43 -6.18
CA GLY A 308 15.70 -6.05 -6.67
C GLY A 308 14.56 -5.17 -6.17
N ILE A 309 13.59 -5.75 -5.47
CA ILE A 309 12.52 -4.99 -4.83
C ILE A 309 12.82 -4.99 -3.33
N THR A 310 13.21 -3.83 -2.81
CA THR A 310 13.27 -3.59 -1.37
C THR A 310 11.87 -3.83 -0.79
N ASN A 311 11.76 -4.69 0.24
CA ASN A 311 10.50 -5.03 0.93
C ASN A 311 9.58 -6.06 0.25
N THR A 312 10.14 -7.09 -0.39
CA THR A 312 9.37 -8.25 -0.84
C THR A 312 8.97 -9.08 0.38
N GLN A 313 7.68 -9.05 0.74
CA GLN A 313 7.13 -9.82 1.84
C GLN A 313 7.14 -11.31 1.46
N ASP A 314 8.30 -11.96 1.55
CA ASP A 314 8.56 -13.29 1.00
C ASP A 314 8.55 -14.38 2.07
N ASP A 315 8.61 -14.00 3.35
CA ASP A 315 8.58 -14.98 4.44
C ASP A 315 7.20 -15.61 4.61
N PRO A 316 7.15 -16.88 5.08
CA PRO A 316 5.91 -17.61 5.21
C PRO A 316 5.10 -17.00 6.34
N MET A 317 3.90 -16.56 6.01
CA MET A 317 3.01 -15.88 6.94
C MET A 317 1.84 -16.79 7.27
N ILE A 318 1.71 -17.14 8.56
CA ILE A 318 0.57 -17.94 9.03
C ILE A 318 -0.48 -16.99 9.60
N SER A 319 -1.73 -17.20 9.17
CA SER A 319 -2.90 -16.47 9.64
C SER A 319 -4.02 -17.42 9.96
N VAL A 320 -4.78 -17.12 11.01
CA VAL A 320 -5.97 -17.90 11.40
C VAL A 320 -7.17 -16.97 11.53
N GLY A 321 -8.36 -17.53 11.33
CA GLY A 321 -9.59 -16.77 11.39
C GLY A 321 -10.76 -17.59 11.89
N VAL A 322 -11.74 -16.88 12.41
CA VAL A 322 -13.05 -17.41 12.76
C VAL A 322 -14.12 -16.52 12.15
N ALA A 323 -15.19 -17.12 11.66
CA ALA A 323 -16.34 -16.38 11.16
C ALA A 323 -17.65 -17.03 11.61
N ALA A 324 -18.66 -16.21 11.85
CA ALA A 324 -20.02 -16.63 12.14
C ALA A 324 -20.98 -16.05 11.12
N VAL A 325 -21.83 -16.90 10.54
CA VAL A 325 -22.95 -16.45 9.70
C VAL A 325 -24.23 -16.64 10.50
N LEU A 326 -24.73 -15.55 11.08
CA LEU A 326 -25.90 -15.53 11.95
C LEU A 326 -27.15 -15.21 11.13
N GLY A 327 -27.86 -16.28 10.76
CA GLY A 327 -29.05 -16.17 9.92
C GLY A 327 -28.71 -15.77 8.48
N ARG A 328 -29.58 -14.97 7.85
CA ARG A 328 -29.40 -14.52 6.46
C ARG A 328 -28.73 -13.16 6.32
N ASN A 329 -28.71 -12.38 7.41
CA ASN A 329 -28.45 -10.95 7.33
C ASN A 329 -27.20 -10.54 8.11
N PHE A 330 -26.69 -11.34 9.03
CA PHE A 330 -25.55 -10.95 9.86
C PHE A 330 -24.38 -11.90 9.67
N LEU A 331 -23.20 -11.31 9.58
CA LEU A 331 -21.94 -12.02 9.51
C LEU A 331 -20.91 -11.30 10.37
N PHE A 332 -20.11 -12.08 11.08
CA PHE A 332 -18.97 -11.60 11.86
C PHE A 332 -17.73 -12.38 11.47
N ALA A 333 -16.59 -11.72 11.42
CA ALA A 333 -15.29 -12.33 11.19
C ALA A 333 -14.25 -11.74 12.14
N ALA A 334 -13.34 -12.57 12.60
CA ALA A 334 -12.20 -12.18 13.43
C ALA A 334 -10.99 -13.00 13.01
N ASP A 335 -9.92 -12.31 12.62
CA ASP A 335 -8.71 -12.92 12.10
C ASP A 335 -7.49 -12.45 12.90
N PHE A 336 -6.57 -13.37 13.15
CA PHE A 336 -5.23 -13.09 13.66
C PHE A 336 -4.23 -13.36 12.54
N VAL A 337 -3.69 -12.29 11.99
CA VAL A 337 -2.89 -12.29 10.76
C VAL A 337 -1.42 -12.13 11.10
N ASN A 338 -0.56 -12.86 10.38
CA ASN A 338 0.89 -12.87 10.59
C ASN A 338 1.33 -13.25 12.01
N ILE A 339 0.83 -14.38 12.48
CA ILE A 339 1.16 -14.93 13.81
C ILE A 339 2.66 -15.23 13.92
N THR A 340 3.31 -15.52 12.81
CA THR A 340 4.75 -15.83 12.74
C THR A 340 5.66 -14.62 12.86
N GLY A 341 5.13 -13.39 12.78
CA GLY A 341 5.97 -12.19 12.74
C GLY A 341 6.83 -12.08 11.48
N ALA A 342 6.40 -12.72 10.38
CA ALA A 342 7.13 -12.77 9.12
C ALA A 342 7.31 -11.36 8.53
N ASN A 343 8.42 -11.13 7.83
CA ASN A 343 8.73 -9.87 7.15
C ASN A 343 8.79 -8.64 8.07
N ASP A 344 9.31 -8.81 9.30
CA ASP A 344 9.41 -7.76 10.33
C ASP A 344 8.07 -7.06 10.65
N GLN A 345 6.96 -7.75 10.42
CA GLN A 345 5.63 -7.24 10.69
C GLN A 345 5.05 -7.89 11.94
N ASN A 346 4.52 -7.07 12.84
CA ASN A 346 3.78 -7.55 13.99
C ASN A 346 2.50 -8.27 13.56
N ALA A 347 2.10 -9.26 14.36
CA ALA A 347 0.79 -9.88 14.23
C ALA A 347 -0.32 -8.82 14.35
N LYS A 348 -1.36 -8.95 13.53
CA LYS A 348 -2.48 -8.00 13.44
C LYS A 348 -3.79 -8.69 13.78
N LEU A 349 -4.57 -8.09 14.67
CA LEU A 349 -5.96 -8.45 14.87
C LEU A 349 -6.83 -7.70 13.85
N ARG A 350 -7.70 -8.44 13.18
CA ARG A 350 -8.71 -7.89 12.29
C ARG A 350 -10.08 -8.36 12.73
N LEU A 351 -11.04 -7.45 12.76
CA LEU A 351 -12.43 -7.73 13.12
C LEU A 351 -13.33 -7.11 12.06
N GLY A 352 -14.43 -7.79 11.73
CA GLY A 352 -15.35 -7.32 10.72
C GLY A 352 -16.77 -7.79 10.96
N GLY A 353 -17.72 -6.93 10.61
CA GLY A 353 -19.14 -7.23 10.62
C GLY A 353 -19.79 -6.83 9.30
N GLU A 354 -20.74 -7.63 8.86
CA GLU A 354 -21.58 -7.34 7.70
C GLU A 354 -23.05 -7.51 8.05
N PHE A 355 -23.84 -6.51 7.68
CA PHE A 355 -25.29 -6.53 7.77
C PHE A 355 -25.93 -6.40 6.39
N ARG A 356 -26.61 -7.45 5.94
CA ARG A 356 -27.34 -7.49 4.66
C ARG A 356 -28.79 -7.08 4.83
N LEU A 357 -29.19 -6.08 4.05
CA LEU A 357 -30.56 -5.61 3.90
C LEU A 357 -31.15 -6.20 2.60
N GLY A 358 -31.50 -7.49 2.67
CA GLY A 358 -31.99 -8.24 1.52
C GLY A 358 -30.87 -8.71 0.60
N ARG A 359 -31.15 -8.80 -0.71
CA ARG A 359 -30.18 -9.27 -1.72
C ARG A 359 -29.36 -8.16 -2.38
N LEU A 360 -29.74 -6.91 -2.16
CA LEU A 360 -29.25 -5.77 -2.95
C LEU A 360 -28.40 -4.80 -2.15
N PHE A 361 -28.44 -4.89 -0.82
CA PHE A 361 -27.78 -3.93 0.06
C PHE A 361 -27.03 -4.66 1.16
N ALA A 362 -25.81 -4.22 1.43
CA ALA A 362 -25.06 -4.62 2.61
C ALA A 362 -24.34 -3.41 3.20
N LEU A 363 -24.19 -3.39 4.51
CA LEU A 363 -23.38 -2.44 5.25
C LEU A 363 -22.30 -3.20 6.00
N ARG A 364 -21.10 -2.63 6.04
CA ARG A 364 -19.93 -3.27 6.61
C ARG A 364 -19.14 -2.28 7.44
N ALA A 365 -18.58 -2.79 8.52
CA ALA A 365 -17.60 -2.08 9.31
C ALA A 365 -16.57 -3.08 9.83
N GLY A 366 -15.34 -2.61 10.00
CA GLY A 366 -14.29 -3.44 10.54
C GLY A 366 -13.15 -2.65 11.13
N TYR A 367 -12.24 -3.38 11.73
CA TYR A 367 -11.04 -2.88 12.39
C TYR A 367 -9.85 -3.70 11.89
N SER A 368 -8.76 -3.03 11.54
CA SER A 368 -7.53 -3.67 11.05
C SER A 368 -6.32 -3.11 11.76
N GLY A 369 -5.96 -3.68 12.92
CA GLY A 369 -4.76 -3.33 13.68
C GLY A 369 -4.76 -1.93 14.31
N LYS A 370 -4.89 -0.86 13.52
CA LYS A 370 -4.87 0.55 13.93
C LYS A 370 -5.99 1.40 13.29
N GLU A 371 -6.71 0.85 12.33
CA GLU A 371 -7.63 1.62 11.49
C GLU A 371 -9.03 1.01 11.49
N TRP A 372 -10.04 1.87 11.41
CA TRP A 372 -11.42 1.48 11.16
C TRP A 372 -11.69 1.56 9.67
N THR A 373 -12.43 0.58 9.17
CA THR A 373 -12.85 0.50 7.78
C THR A 373 -14.36 0.40 7.71
N TYR A 374 -14.90 0.91 6.62
CA TYR A 374 -16.34 0.92 6.37
C TYR A 374 -16.59 0.59 4.90
N GLY A 375 -17.78 0.10 4.62
CA GLY A 375 -18.17 -0.14 3.24
C GLY A 375 -19.64 -0.44 3.09
N ALA A 376 -20.07 -0.40 1.84
CA ALA A 376 -21.43 -0.70 1.46
C ALA A 376 -21.46 -1.53 0.17
N GLU A 377 -22.53 -2.28 0.02
CA GLU A 377 -22.90 -2.93 -1.23
C GLU A 377 -24.21 -2.35 -1.74
N LEU A 378 -24.26 -2.06 -3.04
CA LEU A 378 -25.46 -1.69 -3.75
C LEU A 378 -25.53 -2.47 -5.07
N LEU A 379 -26.54 -3.30 -5.24
CA LEU A 379 -26.76 -4.10 -6.46
C LEU A 379 -25.56 -4.98 -6.85
N GLY A 380 -24.82 -5.50 -5.85
CA GLY A 380 -23.60 -6.29 -6.07
C GLY A 380 -22.33 -5.47 -6.30
N LEU A 381 -22.45 -4.14 -6.43
CA LEU A 381 -21.29 -3.24 -6.47
C LEU A 381 -20.86 -2.96 -5.02
N ASN A 382 -19.61 -3.31 -4.71
CA ASN A 382 -19.03 -3.10 -3.40
C ASN A 382 -18.10 -1.90 -3.43
N ILE A 383 -18.23 -1.04 -2.43
CA ILE A 383 -17.35 0.10 -2.17
C ILE A 383 -16.89 0.03 -0.72
N ALA A 384 -15.61 0.31 -0.50
CA ALA A 384 -15.02 0.36 0.83
C ALA A 384 -13.99 1.49 0.93
N TRP A 385 -13.85 2.01 2.13
CA TRP A 385 -12.87 3.03 2.45
C TRP A 385 -12.34 2.81 3.86
N SER A 386 -11.11 3.26 4.08
CA SER A 386 -10.48 3.35 5.39
C SER A 386 -10.04 4.80 5.60
N GLY A 387 -9.93 5.20 6.86
CA GLY A 387 -9.33 6.49 7.19
C GLY A 387 -8.77 6.48 8.60
N ARG A 388 -8.01 7.52 8.93
CA ARG A 388 -7.53 7.81 10.30
C ARG A 388 -8.65 8.28 11.24
N SER A 389 -9.90 7.94 10.94
CA SER A 389 -11.11 8.35 11.65
C SER A 389 -11.12 7.92 13.12
N ALA A 390 -10.29 6.95 13.53
CA ALA A 390 -10.09 6.60 14.94
C ALA A 390 -9.68 7.81 15.80
N GLN A 391 -8.83 8.72 15.29
CA GLN A 391 -8.47 9.95 16.01
C GLN A 391 -9.63 10.95 16.09
N LEU A 392 -10.45 11.05 15.02
CA LEU A 392 -11.63 11.92 14.99
C LEU A 392 -12.73 11.41 15.92
N LEU A 393 -13.05 10.11 15.89
CA LEU A 393 -14.05 9.51 16.76
C LEU A 393 -13.58 9.50 18.23
N SER A 394 -12.29 9.27 18.49
CA SER A 394 -11.66 9.43 19.81
C SER A 394 -11.78 10.87 20.33
N ASN A 395 -11.55 11.87 19.47
CA ASN A 395 -11.65 13.29 19.86
C ASN A 395 -13.10 13.75 20.04
N VAL A 396 -14.05 13.14 19.33
CA VAL A 396 -15.50 13.41 19.46
C VAL A 396 -16.13 12.65 20.64
N LEU A 397 -15.61 11.47 21.01
CA LEU A 397 -16.09 10.65 22.13
C LEU A 397 -15.32 10.86 23.44
N ARG A 398 -14.45 11.89 23.53
CA ARG A 398 -13.93 12.38 24.80
C ARG A 398 -15.08 13.00 25.61
N PHE A 399 -15.67 12.21 26.50
CA PHE A 399 -16.42 12.68 27.66
C PHE A 399 -15.47 13.00 28.81
#